data_AF-A0A7V9F5P3-F1
#
_entry.id   AF-A0A7V9F5P3-F1
#
_cell.length_a   1.000
_cell.length_b   1.000
_cell.length_c   1.000
_cell.angle_alpha   90.00
_cell.angle_beta   90.00
_cell.angle_gamma   90.00
#
_symmetry.space_group_name_H-M   'P 1'
#
loop_
_entity.id
_entity.type
_entity.pdbx_description
1 polymer ?
#
loop_
_entity_poly.entity_id
_entity_poly.type
_entity_poly.pdbx_seq_one_letter_code
_entity_poly.pdbx_strand_id
1 'polypeptide(L)'
;LLESSFAQFQADRAVVGLARQVRKAETALEGYSDAIACDRGDFMEYAGLRRALSEREASMSKRRKSDSRDAAVESLSRLRIGDVIDVPAGRWAGVAVVVDPGVGSVRDGPRPLVVTLDRQARRLSTVDFPVSVEPLMRMKIPRSFNPRNPQQRRDLAALLRDRRRDLPGLDGQRARGPRERSPVHDDPEVRRLRQALADHPCHTCEERETHARWAERYLKLQRETATMRRRIEQRTNTIARQFDRVCEVLEDLEYLHDGRVTPAGQSLSRIYSEHDLVAAECLRRSIWEGLEPPALAAALSALVYESRNPDDADRPRVPGGAVRRVLAEMVSIWSELDAVEREHRLSFLREPDLGFAWAAYRWAGGASLEDVLDDVDLAPGDFVRWVKQLLDLTEQIADAAGHSSLRVSAREAVHAMRRGVVAYSAEVEADVATYEAELLD
;
A
#
# COMPACT_ATOMS: atom_id res chain seq x y z
N LEU A 1 29.07 1.05 -14.81
CA LEU A 1 28.83 2.12 -13.82
C LEU A 1 27.66 1.77 -12.89
N LEU A 2 26.47 1.42 -13.40
CA LEU A 2 25.34 0.99 -12.56
C LEU A 2 25.61 -0.35 -11.83
N GLU A 3 26.19 -1.32 -12.54
CA GLU A 3 26.64 -2.60 -11.98
C GLU A 3 27.79 -2.46 -10.96
N SER A 4 28.45 -1.29 -10.89
CA SER A 4 29.55 -0.99 -9.97
C SER A 4 29.16 0.03 -8.89
N SER A 5 27.87 0.38 -8.76
CA SER A 5 27.40 1.36 -7.78
C SER A 5 27.38 0.79 -6.35
N PHE A 6 27.50 1.65 -5.34
CA PHE A 6 27.45 1.23 -3.92
C PHE A 6 26.08 0.62 -3.54
N ALA A 7 24.99 1.11 -4.16
CA ALA A 7 23.66 0.54 -4.01
C ALA A 7 23.59 -0.89 -4.58
N GLN A 8 24.20 -1.12 -5.75
CA GLN A 8 24.36 -2.46 -6.31
C GLN A 8 25.25 -3.34 -5.43
N PHE A 9 26.35 -2.82 -4.88
CA PHE A 9 27.20 -3.56 -3.94
C PHE A 9 26.46 -4.02 -2.67
N GLN A 10 25.59 -3.19 -2.09
CA GLN A 10 24.75 -3.58 -0.95
C GLN A 10 23.70 -4.61 -1.34
N ALA A 11 23.04 -4.43 -2.50
CA ALA A 11 22.10 -5.39 -3.05
C ALA A 11 22.79 -6.74 -3.29
N ASP A 12 23.97 -6.74 -3.91
CA ASP A 12 24.80 -7.89 -4.20
C ASP A 12 25.26 -8.57 -2.90
N ARG A 13 25.71 -7.84 -1.89
CA ARG A 13 26.09 -8.42 -0.58
C ARG A 13 24.91 -9.14 0.09
N ALA A 14 23.72 -8.54 0.07
CA ALA A 14 22.51 -9.16 0.58
C ALA A 14 22.09 -10.38 -0.27
N VAL A 15 22.29 -10.32 -1.59
CA VAL A 15 22.10 -11.44 -2.52
C VAL A 15 23.08 -12.56 -2.25
N VAL A 16 24.37 -12.31 -1.95
CA VAL A 16 25.36 -13.33 -1.60
C VAL A 16 24.92 -14.10 -0.35
N GLY A 17 24.40 -13.41 0.66
CA GLY A 17 23.84 -14.04 1.87
C GLY A 17 22.67 -14.97 1.54
N LEU A 18 21.69 -14.48 0.76
CA LEU A 18 20.56 -15.29 0.31
C LEU A 18 20.99 -16.45 -0.59
N ALA A 19 21.94 -16.26 -1.50
CA ALA A 19 22.47 -17.28 -2.38
C ALA A 19 23.18 -18.39 -1.60
N ARG A 20 23.93 -18.05 -0.55
CA ARG A 20 24.51 -19.03 0.38
C ARG A 20 23.44 -19.82 1.12
N GLN A 21 22.36 -19.17 1.55
CA GLN A 21 21.22 -19.85 2.19
C GLN A 21 20.49 -20.78 1.21
N VAL A 22 20.29 -20.36 -0.04
CA VAL A 22 19.71 -21.19 -1.11
C VAL A 22 20.57 -22.42 -1.36
N ARG A 23 21.90 -22.28 -1.51
CA ARG A 23 22.80 -23.44 -1.67
C ARG A 23 22.73 -24.41 -0.48
N LYS A 24 22.72 -23.89 0.75
CA LYS A 24 22.57 -24.72 1.95
C LYS A 24 21.22 -25.44 1.98
N ALA A 25 20.15 -24.76 1.55
CA ALA A 25 18.82 -25.34 1.46
C ALA A 25 18.74 -26.42 0.37
N GLU A 26 19.40 -26.24 -0.77
CA GLU A 26 19.51 -27.23 -1.84
C GLU A 26 20.18 -28.52 -1.36
N THR A 27 21.34 -28.42 -0.68
CA THR A 27 21.99 -29.60 -0.08
C THR A 27 21.10 -30.29 0.96
N ALA A 28 20.35 -29.52 1.75
CA ALA A 28 19.40 -30.09 2.71
C ALA A 28 18.19 -30.75 2.02
N LEU A 29 17.72 -30.20 0.90
CA LEU A 29 16.65 -30.79 0.09
C LEU A 29 17.11 -32.11 -0.54
N GLU A 30 18.36 -32.20 -1.01
CA GLU A 30 18.95 -33.46 -1.49
C GLU A 30 18.95 -34.50 -0.38
N GLY A 31 19.48 -34.18 0.80
CA GLY A 31 19.48 -35.11 1.94
C GLY A 31 18.07 -35.48 2.43
N TYR A 32 17.09 -34.59 2.31
CA TYR A 32 15.69 -34.92 2.59
C TYR A 32 15.09 -35.83 1.50
N SER A 33 15.44 -35.63 0.23
CA SER A 33 15.01 -36.48 -0.88
C SER A 33 15.46 -37.92 -0.67
N ASP A 34 16.72 -38.11 -0.27
CA ASP A 34 17.27 -39.44 0.04
C ASP A 34 16.50 -40.11 1.19
N ALA A 35 16.13 -39.33 2.22
CA ALA A 35 15.36 -39.82 3.37
C ALA A 35 13.85 -40.03 3.09
N ILE A 36 13.34 -39.57 1.93
CA ILE A 36 11.96 -39.78 1.47
C ILE A 36 11.87 -41.00 0.56
N ALA A 37 12.98 -41.39 -0.07
CA ALA A 37 13.05 -42.49 -1.00
C ALA A 37 12.46 -43.76 -0.38
N CYS A 38 11.45 -44.33 -1.04
CA CYS A 38 10.74 -45.50 -0.57
C CYS A 38 10.91 -46.63 -1.58
N ASP A 39 11.28 -47.81 -1.12
CA ASP A 39 11.47 -49.00 -1.97
C ASP A 39 10.20 -49.45 -2.70
N ARG A 40 9.04 -48.92 -2.30
CA ARG A 40 7.71 -49.28 -2.82
C ARG A 40 7.24 -48.36 -3.95
N GLY A 41 7.82 -47.18 -4.12
CA GLY A 41 7.39 -46.20 -5.13
C GLY A 41 7.68 -44.75 -4.74
N ASP A 42 7.14 -43.82 -5.53
CA ASP A 42 7.33 -42.38 -5.30
C ASP A 42 6.55 -41.89 -4.07
N PHE A 43 7.25 -41.68 -2.97
CA PHE A 43 6.64 -41.19 -1.75
C PHE A 43 6.24 -39.70 -1.83
N MET A 44 6.87 -38.90 -2.70
CA MET A 44 6.50 -37.49 -2.90
C MET A 44 5.13 -37.37 -3.58
N GLU A 45 4.83 -38.24 -4.54
CA GLU A 45 3.49 -38.36 -5.12
C GLU A 45 2.45 -38.70 -4.04
N TYR A 46 2.73 -39.72 -3.22
CA TYR A 46 1.87 -40.11 -2.09
C TYR A 46 1.64 -38.97 -1.08
N ALA A 47 2.70 -38.25 -0.72
CA ALA A 47 2.62 -37.10 0.18
C ALA A 47 1.80 -35.95 -0.44
N GLY A 48 1.93 -35.74 -1.75
CA GLY A 48 1.11 -34.81 -2.53
C GLY A 48 -0.38 -35.15 -2.47
N LEU A 49 -0.74 -36.41 -2.68
CA LEU A 49 -2.12 -36.89 -2.57
C LEU A 49 -2.69 -36.71 -1.15
N ARG A 50 -1.90 -37.02 -0.10
CA ARG A 50 -2.30 -36.86 1.31
C ARG A 50 -2.54 -35.40 1.65
N ARG A 51 -1.69 -34.51 1.14
CA ARG A 51 -1.83 -33.06 1.30
C ARG A 51 -3.06 -32.52 0.57
N ALA A 52 -3.27 -32.91 -0.69
CA ALA A 52 -4.43 -32.49 -1.48
C ALA A 52 -5.74 -32.91 -0.80
N LEU A 53 -5.79 -34.13 -0.24
CA LEU A 53 -6.93 -34.60 0.54
C LEU A 53 -7.17 -33.73 1.78
N SER A 54 -6.12 -33.47 2.56
CA SER A 54 -6.22 -32.65 3.77
C SER A 54 -6.65 -31.21 3.47
N GLU A 55 -6.10 -30.59 2.42
CA GLU A 55 -6.47 -29.25 1.97
C GLU A 55 -7.92 -29.21 1.47
N ARG A 56 -8.36 -30.21 0.72
CA ARG A 56 -9.75 -30.33 0.26
C ARG A 56 -10.71 -30.47 1.43
N GLU A 57 -10.44 -31.35 2.39
CA GLU A 57 -11.27 -31.54 3.59
C GLU A 57 -11.31 -30.28 4.46
N ALA A 58 -10.18 -29.61 4.63
CA ALA A 58 -10.09 -28.35 5.36
C ALA A 58 -10.89 -27.23 4.68
N SER A 59 -10.79 -27.11 3.35
CA SER A 59 -11.55 -26.13 2.56
C SER A 59 -13.06 -26.36 2.68
N MET A 60 -13.50 -27.61 2.61
CA MET A 60 -14.91 -28.00 2.76
C MET A 60 -15.42 -27.77 4.20
N SER A 61 -14.58 -27.98 5.21
CA SER A 61 -14.89 -27.66 6.61
C SER A 61 -15.06 -26.14 6.81
N LYS A 62 -14.15 -25.35 6.23
CA LYS A 62 -14.20 -23.89 6.30
C LYS A 62 -15.43 -23.33 5.57
N ARG A 63 -15.71 -23.84 4.37
CA ARG A 63 -16.88 -23.45 3.58
C ARG A 63 -18.18 -23.76 4.32
N ARG A 64 -18.34 -24.97 4.87
CA ARG A 64 -19.50 -25.31 5.71
C ARG A 64 -19.67 -24.38 6.91
N LYS A 65 -18.58 -24.04 7.61
CA LYS A 65 -18.67 -23.07 8.72
C LYS A 65 -19.13 -21.69 8.26
N SER A 66 -18.74 -21.27 7.06
CA SER A 66 -19.24 -20.03 6.45
C SER A 66 -20.72 -20.17 6.07
N ASP A 67 -21.08 -21.19 5.28
CA ASP A 67 -22.44 -21.41 4.80
C ASP A 67 -23.43 -21.55 5.97
N SER A 68 -23.08 -22.29 7.03
CA SER A 68 -23.91 -22.41 8.24
C SER A 68 -24.02 -21.08 9.00
N ARG A 69 -22.96 -20.27 9.04
CA ARG A 69 -23.00 -18.94 9.64
C ARG A 69 -23.86 -17.98 8.83
N ASP A 70 -23.78 -18.03 7.50
CA ASP A 70 -24.56 -17.18 6.60
C ASP A 70 -26.04 -17.56 6.66
N ALA A 71 -26.36 -18.86 6.65
CA ALA A 71 -27.71 -19.37 6.86
C ALA A 71 -28.28 -18.98 8.24
N ALA A 72 -27.45 -18.99 9.30
CA ALA A 72 -27.85 -18.51 10.62
C ALA A 72 -28.15 -17.00 10.58
N VAL A 73 -27.26 -16.18 10.00
CA VAL A 73 -27.47 -14.72 9.84
C VAL A 73 -28.76 -14.41 9.06
N GLU A 74 -29.00 -15.11 7.96
CA GLU A 74 -30.22 -14.96 7.18
C GLU A 74 -31.47 -15.32 7.99
N SER A 75 -31.44 -16.46 8.70
CA SER A 75 -32.55 -16.89 9.54
C SER A 75 -32.85 -15.90 10.68
N LEU A 76 -31.82 -15.36 11.32
CA LEU A 76 -31.94 -14.35 12.37
C LEU A 76 -32.51 -13.03 11.85
N SER A 77 -32.18 -12.67 10.61
CA SER A 77 -32.70 -11.44 9.96
C SER A 77 -34.19 -11.54 9.63
N ARG A 78 -34.73 -12.76 9.48
CA ARG A 78 -36.16 -13.00 9.24
C ARG A 78 -37.00 -12.99 10.51
N LEU A 79 -36.39 -13.04 11.68
CA LEU A 79 -37.08 -13.03 12.97
C LEU A 79 -37.83 -11.71 13.19
N ARG A 80 -39.00 -11.79 13.81
CA ARG A 80 -39.84 -10.65 14.16
C ARG A 80 -40.10 -10.60 15.66
N ILE A 81 -40.53 -9.43 16.11
CA ILE A 81 -40.99 -9.23 17.49
C ILE A 81 -42.15 -10.21 17.76
N GLY A 82 -42.03 -10.98 18.84
CA GLY A 82 -43.01 -11.99 19.23
C GLY A 82 -42.67 -13.40 18.77
N ASP A 83 -41.68 -13.61 17.89
CA ASP A 83 -41.29 -14.95 17.48
C ASP A 83 -40.66 -15.70 18.65
N VAL A 84 -41.11 -16.93 18.88
CA VAL A 84 -40.57 -17.85 19.87
C VAL A 84 -39.60 -18.78 19.16
N ILE A 85 -38.36 -18.82 19.63
CA ILE A 85 -37.27 -19.58 19.03
C ILE A 85 -36.63 -20.51 20.06
N ASP A 86 -35.98 -21.57 19.59
CA ASP A 86 -35.06 -22.37 20.39
C ASP A 86 -33.64 -21.87 20.19
N VAL A 87 -32.93 -21.58 21.28
CA VAL A 87 -31.52 -21.18 21.25
C VAL A 87 -30.67 -22.44 21.38
N PRO A 88 -29.97 -22.87 20.31
CA PRO A 88 -29.38 -24.22 20.24
C PRO A 88 -28.08 -24.37 21.04
N ALA A 89 -27.35 -23.27 21.29
CA ALA A 89 -26.05 -23.31 21.94
C ALA A 89 -25.82 -22.10 22.86
N GLY A 90 -24.79 -22.21 23.72
CA GLY A 90 -24.38 -21.14 24.63
C GLY A 90 -25.03 -21.19 26.00
N ARG A 91 -24.76 -20.17 26.81
CA ARG A 91 -25.21 -20.08 28.22
C ARG A 91 -26.73 -19.93 28.35
N TRP A 92 -27.37 -19.35 27.34
CA TRP A 92 -28.80 -19.02 27.33
C TRP A 92 -29.59 -19.98 26.43
N ALA A 93 -29.07 -21.20 26.24
CA ALA A 93 -29.70 -22.22 25.42
C ALA A 93 -31.11 -22.57 25.92
N GLY A 94 -32.00 -22.90 24.98
CA GLY A 94 -33.41 -23.21 25.21
C GLY A 94 -34.38 -22.15 24.68
N VAL A 95 -35.66 -22.33 24.99
CA VAL A 95 -36.75 -21.52 24.42
C VAL A 95 -36.70 -20.06 24.90
N ALA A 96 -36.77 -19.14 23.95
CA ALA A 96 -36.81 -17.71 24.21
C ALA A 96 -37.77 -16.99 23.24
N VAL A 97 -38.30 -15.84 23.65
CA VAL A 97 -39.11 -14.98 22.78
C VAL A 97 -38.31 -13.76 22.35
N VAL A 98 -38.34 -13.45 21.05
CA VAL A 98 -37.72 -12.26 20.46
C VAL A 98 -38.55 -11.03 20.80
N VAL A 99 -37.93 -10.06 21.49
CA VAL A 99 -38.56 -8.77 21.84
C VAL A 99 -38.07 -7.63 20.95
N ASP A 100 -36.87 -7.76 20.38
CA ASP A 100 -36.32 -6.86 19.36
C ASP A 100 -35.42 -7.70 18.42
N PRO A 101 -35.69 -7.76 17.12
CA PRO A 101 -34.92 -8.57 16.17
C PRO A 101 -33.50 -8.05 15.94
N GLY A 102 -33.18 -6.80 16.28
CA GLY A 102 -31.81 -6.28 16.26
C GLY A 102 -31.18 -6.18 14.86
N VAL A 103 -32.01 -6.03 13.81
CA VAL A 103 -31.62 -5.96 12.38
C VAL A 103 -30.88 -4.67 11.97
N GLY A 104 -30.55 -3.77 12.90
CA GLY A 104 -29.89 -2.47 12.62
C GLY A 104 -28.37 -2.40 12.88
N SER A 105 -27.74 -3.47 13.37
CA SER A 105 -26.31 -3.48 13.71
C SER A 105 -25.45 -3.89 12.51
N VAL A 106 -25.03 -2.90 11.69
CA VAL A 106 -24.30 -3.12 10.42
C VAL A 106 -22.94 -3.80 10.59
N ARG A 107 -22.27 -3.62 11.74
CA ARG A 107 -20.86 -4.06 11.91
C ARG A 107 -20.69 -5.52 12.34
N ASP A 108 -21.66 -6.07 13.08
CA ASP A 108 -21.54 -7.37 13.76
C ASP A 108 -22.65 -8.39 13.40
N GLY A 109 -23.57 -8.03 12.49
CA GLY A 109 -24.74 -8.84 12.15
C GLY A 109 -25.94 -8.68 13.12
N PRO A 110 -27.06 -9.38 12.87
CA PRO A 110 -28.28 -9.27 13.66
C PRO A 110 -28.06 -9.76 15.09
N ARG A 111 -28.42 -8.92 16.08
CA ARG A 111 -28.31 -9.24 17.51
C ARG A 111 -29.68 -9.20 18.20
N PRO A 112 -30.50 -10.25 18.07
CA PRO A 112 -31.84 -10.26 18.63
C PRO A 112 -31.77 -10.17 20.14
N LEU A 113 -32.58 -9.27 20.70
CA LEU A 113 -32.87 -9.23 22.13
C LEU A 113 -33.98 -10.24 22.39
N VAL A 114 -33.69 -11.21 23.24
CA VAL A 114 -34.64 -12.26 23.61
C VAL A 114 -34.92 -12.25 25.11
N VAL A 115 -36.10 -12.74 25.49
CA VAL A 115 -36.46 -13.03 26.88
C VAL A 115 -36.58 -14.54 27.06
N THR A 116 -35.77 -15.11 27.94
CA THR A 116 -35.75 -16.56 28.24
C THR A 116 -36.80 -16.93 29.28
N LEU A 117 -37.08 -18.23 29.43
CA LEU A 117 -37.96 -18.78 30.48
C LEU A 117 -37.54 -18.39 31.91
N ASP A 118 -36.23 -18.19 32.11
CA ASP A 118 -35.59 -17.75 33.35
C ASP A 118 -35.69 -16.24 33.59
N ARG A 119 -36.52 -15.54 32.79
CA ARG A 119 -36.84 -14.11 32.95
C ARG A 119 -35.65 -13.18 32.69
N GLN A 120 -34.67 -13.66 31.93
CA GLN A 120 -33.49 -12.90 31.53
C GLN A 120 -33.72 -12.26 30.16
N ALA A 121 -33.42 -10.97 30.04
CA ALA A 121 -33.40 -10.27 28.75
C ALA A 121 -31.95 -10.15 28.27
N ARG A 122 -31.61 -10.78 27.14
CA ARG A 122 -30.23 -10.84 26.62
C ARG A 122 -30.19 -10.63 25.12
N ARG A 123 -29.21 -9.86 24.66
CA ARG A 123 -28.87 -9.79 23.23
C ARG A 123 -27.99 -10.98 22.88
N LEU A 124 -28.47 -11.80 21.95
CA LEU A 124 -27.74 -12.96 21.46
C LEU A 124 -26.99 -12.58 20.18
N SER A 125 -25.96 -13.36 19.85
CA SER A 125 -25.12 -13.18 18.67
C SER A 125 -25.09 -14.45 17.83
N THR A 126 -24.46 -14.39 16.66
CA THR A 126 -24.24 -15.56 15.79
C THR A 126 -23.51 -16.71 16.46
N VAL A 127 -22.78 -16.48 17.56
CA VAL A 127 -22.12 -17.54 18.34
C VAL A 127 -23.12 -18.44 19.08
N ASP A 128 -24.29 -17.90 19.46
CA ASP A 128 -25.35 -18.65 20.14
C ASP A 128 -26.18 -19.49 19.14
N PHE A 129 -25.98 -19.27 17.83
CA PHE A 129 -26.72 -19.87 16.73
C PHE A 129 -25.79 -20.48 15.67
N PRO A 130 -25.11 -21.61 15.96
CA PRO A 130 -24.25 -22.32 15.01
C PRO A 130 -25.01 -22.99 13.84
N VAL A 131 -26.34 -22.97 13.88
CA VAL A 131 -27.26 -23.51 12.87
C VAL A 131 -28.38 -22.50 12.62
N SER A 132 -29.10 -22.63 11.50
CA SER A 132 -30.28 -21.82 11.20
C SER A 132 -31.37 -22.03 12.24
N VAL A 133 -32.14 -20.96 12.50
CA VAL A 133 -33.22 -20.96 13.49
C VAL A 133 -34.54 -20.62 12.81
N GLU A 134 -35.56 -21.44 13.04
CA GLU A 134 -36.92 -21.17 12.61
C GLU A 134 -37.82 -20.80 13.80
N PRO A 135 -38.75 -19.82 13.65
CA PRO A 135 -39.75 -19.53 14.67
C PRO A 135 -40.64 -20.75 14.92
N LEU A 136 -40.67 -21.21 16.17
CA LEU A 136 -41.58 -22.27 16.63
C LEU A 136 -43.03 -21.79 16.61
N MET A 137 -43.25 -20.54 17.03
CA MET A 137 -44.56 -19.88 17.03
C MET A 137 -44.40 -18.37 17.17
N ARG A 138 -45.51 -17.62 17.11
CA ARG A 138 -45.53 -16.18 17.42
C ARG A 138 -46.47 -15.87 18.59
N MET A 139 -45.98 -15.06 19.51
CA MET A 139 -46.69 -14.57 20.69
C MET A 139 -46.89 -13.05 20.60
N LYS A 140 -48.07 -12.57 21.03
CA LYS A 140 -48.37 -11.14 21.04
C LYS A 140 -47.65 -10.47 22.22
N ILE A 141 -46.74 -9.55 21.91
CA ILE A 141 -46.05 -8.72 22.91
C ILE A 141 -46.74 -7.35 22.99
N PRO A 142 -47.12 -6.87 24.18
CA PRO A 142 -47.68 -5.52 24.33
C PRO A 142 -46.74 -4.44 23.79
N ARG A 143 -47.29 -3.42 23.13
CA ARG A 143 -46.48 -2.31 22.56
C ARG A 143 -45.71 -1.52 23.63
N SER A 144 -46.17 -1.52 24.87
CA SER A 144 -45.54 -0.87 26.03
C SER A 144 -44.53 -1.76 26.77
N PHE A 145 -44.19 -2.94 26.23
CA PHE A 145 -43.26 -3.86 26.87
C PHE A 145 -41.84 -3.26 26.95
N ASN A 146 -41.30 -3.22 28.16
CA ASN A 146 -39.96 -2.76 28.47
C ASN A 146 -39.12 -3.93 29.03
N PRO A 147 -38.10 -4.41 28.30
CA PRO A 147 -37.25 -5.52 28.74
C PRO A 147 -36.45 -5.21 30.01
N ARG A 148 -36.28 -3.94 30.40
CA ARG A 148 -35.61 -3.55 31.66
C ARG A 148 -36.50 -3.71 32.88
N ASN A 149 -37.83 -3.73 32.73
CA ASN A 149 -38.78 -3.86 33.84
C ASN A 149 -38.89 -5.33 34.32
N PRO A 150 -38.53 -5.65 35.58
CA PRO A 150 -38.58 -7.02 36.10
C PRO A 150 -39.98 -7.63 36.19
N GLN A 151 -41.02 -6.83 36.40
CA GLN A 151 -42.41 -7.34 36.44
C GLN A 151 -42.85 -7.77 35.05
N GLN A 152 -42.65 -6.93 34.04
CA GLN A 152 -43.04 -7.24 32.67
C GLN A 152 -42.27 -8.44 32.10
N ARG A 153 -40.97 -8.60 32.44
CA ARG A 153 -40.23 -9.83 32.10
C ARG A 153 -40.81 -11.08 32.74
N ARG A 154 -41.26 -11.00 34.01
CA ARG A 154 -41.90 -12.12 34.71
C ARG A 154 -43.21 -12.52 34.04
N ASP A 155 -44.03 -11.54 33.69
CA ASP A 155 -45.32 -11.75 33.03
C ASP A 155 -45.13 -12.37 31.63
N LEU A 156 -44.19 -11.86 30.83
CA LEU A 156 -43.87 -12.40 29.51
C LEU A 156 -43.30 -13.83 29.58
N ALA A 157 -42.41 -14.10 30.54
CA ALA A 157 -41.88 -15.45 30.74
C ALA A 157 -42.93 -16.43 31.28
N ALA A 158 -43.94 -15.95 32.03
CA ALA A 158 -45.07 -16.77 32.45
C ALA A 158 -45.97 -17.13 31.27
N LEU A 159 -46.26 -16.17 30.38
CA LEU A 159 -46.99 -16.41 29.14
C LEU A 159 -46.23 -17.35 28.20
N LEU A 160 -44.90 -17.22 28.09
CA LEU A 160 -44.06 -18.14 27.33
C LEU A 160 -44.09 -19.56 27.91
N ARG A 161 -44.08 -19.71 29.23
CA ARG A 161 -44.20 -21.02 29.91
C ARG A 161 -45.55 -21.68 29.64
N ASP A 162 -46.62 -20.89 29.65
CA ASP A 162 -47.98 -21.37 29.37
C ASP A 162 -48.08 -21.86 27.92
N ARG A 163 -47.69 -21.02 26.95
CA ARG A 163 -47.68 -21.36 25.52
C ARG A 163 -46.74 -22.50 25.15
N ARG A 164 -45.65 -22.71 25.89
CA ARG A 164 -44.76 -23.86 25.71
C ARG A 164 -45.48 -25.19 25.97
N ARG A 165 -46.45 -25.23 26.89
CA ARG A 165 -47.20 -26.47 27.20
C ARG A 165 -48.04 -26.95 26.02
N ASP A 166 -48.43 -26.02 25.14
CA ASP A 166 -49.21 -26.30 23.94
C ASP A 166 -48.34 -26.71 22.74
N LEU A 167 -47.01 -26.68 22.86
CA LEU A 167 -46.07 -27.07 21.80
C LEU A 167 -45.65 -28.54 21.98
N PRO A 168 -46.08 -29.47 21.10
CA PRO A 168 -45.64 -30.85 21.17
C PRO A 168 -44.15 -30.98 20.81
N GLY A 169 -43.38 -31.71 21.63
CA GLY A 169 -42.05 -32.22 21.25
C GLY A 169 -40.81 -31.43 21.70
N LEU A 170 -40.94 -30.43 22.58
CA LEU A 170 -39.77 -29.65 23.08
C LEU A 170 -39.11 -30.23 24.34
N ASP A 171 -39.67 -31.31 24.91
CA ASP A 171 -39.08 -32.00 26.05
C ASP A 171 -38.15 -33.12 25.57
N GLY A 172 -36.85 -32.86 25.63
CA GLY A 172 -35.87 -33.90 25.99
C GLY A 172 -35.18 -34.68 24.87
N GLN A 173 -35.51 -34.50 23.59
CA GLN A 173 -34.68 -35.03 22.51
C GLN A 173 -34.06 -33.87 21.76
N ARG A 174 -32.75 -33.66 21.99
CA ARG A 174 -31.87 -32.97 21.06
C ARG A 174 -32.12 -33.62 19.70
N ALA A 175 -33.01 -33.04 18.90
CA ALA A 175 -33.16 -33.34 17.50
C ALA A 175 -31.88 -32.83 16.83
N ARG A 176 -30.80 -33.59 17.00
CA ARG A 176 -29.94 -33.85 15.87
C ARG A 176 -30.93 -34.28 14.80
N GLY A 177 -31.17 -33.40 13.82
CA GLY A 177 -31.80 -33.81 12.59
C GLY A 177 -31.13 -35.09 12.09
N PRO A 178 -31.69 -35.77 11.08
CA PRO A 178 -31.02 -36.90 10.43
C PRO A 178 -29.55 -36.51 10.30
N ARG A 179 -28.62 -37.35 10.77
CA ARG A 179 -27.19 -37.16 10.49
C ARG A 179 -27.10 -37.17 8.98
N GLU A 180 -27.31 -36.01 8.34
CA GLU A 180 -27.00 -35.80 6.95
C GLU A 180 -25.57 -36.26 6.85
N ARG A 181 -25.39 -37.34 6.09
CA ARG A 181 -24.08 -37.95 5.87
C ARG A 181 -23.16 -36.79 5.55
N SER A 182 -22.06 -36.68 6.31
CA SER A 182 -21.19 -35.51 6.24
C SER A 182 -20.85 -35.28 4.75
N PRO A 183 -21.25 -34.16 4.12
CA PRO A 183 -21.11 -33.96 2.67
C PRO A 183 -19.66 -34.09 2.18
N VAL A 184 -18.71 -34.02 3.11
CA VAL A 184 -17.28 -34.30 2.91
C VAL A 184 -17.02 -35.72 2.40
N HIS A 185 -17.81 -36.73 2.80
CA HIS A 185 -17.65 -38.09 2.31
C HIS A 185 -18.23 -38.30 0.90
N ASP A 186 -19.21 -37.48 0.50
CA ASP A 186 -19.87 -37.58 -0.80
C ASP A 186 -19.18 -36.75 -1.90
N ASP A 187 -18.27 -35.84 -1.53
CA ASP A 187 -17.47 -35.05 -2.47
C ASP A 187 -16.69 -35.99 -3.42
N PRO A 188 -16.91 -35.90 -4.74
CA PRO A 188 -16.31 -36.82 -5.71
C PRO A 188 -14.79 -36.71 -5.72
N GLU A 189 -14.23 -35.52 -5.45
CA GLU A 189 -12.79 -35.29 -5.41
C GLU A 189 -12.16 -35.89 -4.14
N VAL A 190 -12.79 -35.73 -2.97
CA VAL A 190 -12.36 -36.44 -1.74
C VAL A 190 -12.37 -37.96 -1.94
N ARG A 191 -13.40 -38.51 -2.60
CA ARG A 191 -13.46 -39.95 -2.92
C ARG A 191 -12.34 -40.36 -3.87
N ARG A 192 -12.11 -39.59 -4.94
CA ARG A 192 -11.00 -39.80 -5.88
C ARG A 192 -9.64 -39.80 -5.18
N LEU A 193 -9.39 -38.82 -4.31
CA LEU A 193 -8.13 -38.69 -3.57
C LEU A 193 -7.93 -39.82 -2.56
N ARG A 194 -9.00 -40.26 -1.87
CA ARG A 194 -8.93 -41.43 -0.97
C ARG A 194 -8.65 -42.72 -1.73
N GLN A 195 -9.28 -42.91 -2.89
CA GLN A 195 -9.02 -44.07 -3.74
C GLN A 195 -7.58 -44.06 -4.25
N ALA A 196 -7.12 -42.93 -4.80
CA ALA A 196 -5.74 -42.77 -5.26
C ALA A 196 -4.72 -43.03 -4.14
N LEU A 197 -5.00 -42.61 -2.90
CA LEU A 197 -4.16 -42.92 -1.74
C LEU A 197 -4.16 -44.41 -1.40
N ALA A 198 -5.31 -45.09 -1.47
CA ALA A 198 -5.41 -46.51 -1.16
C ALA A 198 -4.70 -47.38 -2.21
N ASP A 199 -4.77 -46.97 -3.48
CA ASP A 199 -4.14 -47.68 -4.61
C ASP A 199 -2.64 -47.43 -4.72
N HIS A 200 -2.11 -46.40 -4.04
CA HIS A 200 -0.71 -46.05 -4.13
C HIS A 200 0.19 -47.07 -3.42
N PRO A 201 1.28 -47.56 -4.05
CA PRO A 201 2.17 -48.57 -3.47
C PRO A 201 2.72 -48.23 -2.07
N CYS A 202 3.07 -46.95 -1.85
CA CYS A 202 3.55 -46.43 -0.57
C CYS A 202 2.49 -46.40 0.55
N HIS A 203 1.21 -46.67 0.28
CA HIS A 203 0.17 -46.71 1.31
C HIS A 203 0.42 -47.78 2.36
N THR A 204 1.03 -48.89 1.92
CA THR A 204 1.37 -50.08 2.72
C THR A 204 2.80 -50.07 3.28
N CYS A 205 3.54 -48.96 3.12
CA CYS A 205 4.90 -48.85 3.64
C CYS A 205 4.91 -48.84 5.19
N GLU A 206 5.81 -49.61 5.80
CA GLU A 206 5.94 -49.67 7.27
C GLU A 206 6.50 -48.37 7.85
N GLU A 207 7.44 -47.74 7.15
CA GLU A 207 8.05 -46.46 7.54
C GLU A 207 7.29 -45.22 7.01
N ARG A 208 6.01 -45.40 6.63
CA ARG A 208 5.21 -44.36 5.97
C ARG A 208 5.16 -43.04 6.73
N GLU A 209 5.02 -43.06 8.06
CA GLU A 209 4.97 -41.81 8.84
C GLU A 209 6.35 -41.13 8.94
N THR A 210 7.45 -41.89 8.86
CA THR A 210 8.81 -41.33 8.78
C THR A 210 9.03 -40.62 7.45
N HIS A 211 8.72 -41.28 6.34
CA HIS A 211 8.78 -40.66 5.01
C HIS A 211 7.83 -39.45 4.90
N ALA A 212 6.63 -39.51 5.49
CA ALA A 212 5.68 -38.39 5.51
C ALA A 212 6.24 -37.15 6.21
N ARG A 213 6.92 -37.33 7.35
CA ARG A 213 7.58 -36.22 8.04
C ARG A 213 8.71 -35.60 7.23
N TRP A 214 9.50 -36.43 6.54
CA TRP A 214 10.57 -35.92 5.67
C TRP A 214 10.00 -35.20 4.45
N ALA A 215 8.95 -35.74 3.83
CA ALA A 215 8.24 -35.10 2.72
C ALA A 215 7.62 -33.75 3.11
N GLU A 216 7.04 -33.64 4.31
CA GLU A 216 6.54 -32.36 4.82
C GLU A 216 7.67 -31.32 4.98
N ARG A 217 8.81 -31.73 5.55
CA ARG A 217 10.00 -30.88 5.70
C ARG A 217 10.57 -30.45 4.36
N TYR A 218 10.67 -31.38 3.41
CA TYR A 218 11.10 -31.10 2.04
C TYR A 218 10.20 -30.06 1.37
N LEU A 219 8.88 -30.29 1.35
CA LEU A 219 7.93 -29.38 0.72
C LEU A 219 7.91 -28.00 1.38
N LYS A 220 8.17 -27.93 2.70
CA LYS A 220 8.32 -26.65 3.40
C LYS A 220 9.59 -25.92 2.96
N LEU A 221 10.73 -26.59 3.04
CA LEU A 221 12.03 -26.01 2.67
C LEU A 221 12.08 -25.62 1.18
N GLN A 222 11.44 -26.39 0.30
CA GLN A 222 11.34 -26.09 -1.12
C GLN A 222 10.58 -24.76 -1.37
N ARG A 223 9.47 -24.52 -0.66
CA ARG A 223 8.71 -23.26 -0.74
C ARG A 223 9.50 -22.07 -0.20
N GLU A 224 10.20 -22.26 0.91
CA GLU A 224 11.10 -21.23 1.48
C GLU A 224 12.23 -20.90 0.49
N THR A 225 12.83 -21.92 -0.12
CA THR A 225 13.90 -21.77 -1.14
C THR A 225 13.40 -21.04 -2.37
N ALA A 226 12.22 -21.39 -2.90
CA ALA A 226 11.61 -20.68 -4.01
C ALA A 226 11.35 -19.19 -3.68
N THR A 227 10.96 -18.89 -2.45
CA THR A 227 10.78 -17.51 -1.97
C THR A 227 12.11 -16.76 -1.92
N MET A 228 13.17 -17.39 -1.41
CA MET A 228 14.51 -16.80 -1.39
C MET A 228 15.05 -16.54 -2.79
N ARG A 229 14.87 -17.46 -3.74
CA ARG A 229 15.24 -17.29 -5.16
C ARG A 229 14.54 -16.09 -5.79
N ARG A 230 13.21 -15.98 -5.63
CA ARG A 230 12.45 -14.82 -6.12
C ARG A 230 12.95 -13.49 -5.54
N ARG A 231 13.33 -13.46 -4.26
CA ARG A 231 13.89 -12.25 -3.62
C ARG A 231 15.24 -11.86 -4.21
N ILE A 232 16.08 -12.83 -4.58
CA ILE A 232 17.35 -12.57 -5.28
C ILE A 232 17.05 -11.92 -6.63
N GLU A 233 16.20 -12.55 -7.45
CA GLU A 233 15.84 -12.04 -8.78
C GLU A 233 15.23 -10.64 -8.76
N GLN A 234 14.40 -10.35 -7.75
CA GLN A 234 13.81 -9.02 -7.56
C GLN A 234 14.85 -7.97 -7.23
N ARG A 235 15.78 -8.25 -6.31
CA ARG A 235 16.78 -7.28 -5.85
C ARG A 235 17.85 -6.99 -6.90
N THR A 236 18.19 -7.96 -7.73
CA THR A 236 19.21 -7.79 -8.76
C THR A 236 18.71 -6.95 -9.95
N ASN A 237 17.39 -6.92 -10.21
CA ASN A 237 16.85 -6.31 -11.43
C ASN A 237 16.16 -4.94 -11.23
N THR A 238 16.09 -4.39 -10.01
CA THR A 238 15.35 -3.14 -9.77
C THR A 238 16.03 -1.91 -10.37
N ILE A 239 17.36 -1.80 -10.24
CA ILE A 239 18.10 -0.63 -10.73
C ILE A 239 18.17 -0.64 -12.26
N ALA A 240 18.49 -1.78 -12.87
CA ALA A 240 18.51 -1.92 -14.33
C ALA A 240 17.15 -1.57 -14.95
N ARG A 241 16.06 -2.14 -14.42
CA ARG A 241 14.71 -1.82 -14.92
C ARG A 241 14.30 -0.36 -14.73
N GLN A 242 14.75 0.28 -13.66
CA GLN A 242 14.48 1.70 -13.45
C GLN A 242 15.27 2.56 -14.43
N PHE A 243 16.54 2.21 -14.69
CA PHE A 243 17.36 2.85 -15.70
C PHE A 243 16.78 2.68 -17.11
N ASP A 244 16.34 1.47 -17.48
CA ASP A 244 15.71 1.20 -18.78
C ASP A 244 14.47 2.09 -18.98
N ARG A 245 13.61 2.22 -17.96
CA ARG A 245 12.44 3.11 -18.00
C ARG A 245 12.82 4.59 -18.13
N VAL A 246 13.90 5.01 -17.49
CA VAL A 246 14.42 6.38 -17.64
C VAL A 246 14.90 6.60 -19.07
N CYS A 247 15.60 5.62 -19.66
CA CYS A 247 15.98 5.69 -21.07
C CYS A 247 14.75 5.78 -21.99
N GLU A 248 13.70 5.00 -21.74
CA GLU A 248 12.44 5.08 -22.51
C GLU A 248 11.81 6.49 -22.43
N VAL A 249 11.70 7.09 -21.23
CA VAL A 249 11.20 8.47 -21.08
C VAL A 249 12.05 9.47 -21.87
N LEU A 250 13.38 9.33 -21.79
CA LEU A 250 14.29 10.23 -22.50
C LEU A 250 14.24 10.02 -24.03
N GLU A 251 13.90 8.82 -24.51
CA GLU A 251 13.67 8.54 -25.93
C GLU A 251 12.34 9.17 -26.40
N ASP A 252 11.26 9.02 -25.64
CA ASP A 252 9.95 9.61 -25.94
C ASP A 252 9.99 11.15 -25.97
N LEU A 253 10.86 11.75 -25.15
CA LEU A 253 11.09 13.20 -25.10
C LEU A 253 12.16 13.69 -26.10
N GLU A 254 12.77 12.80 -26.87
CA GLU A 254 13.83 13.08 -27.87
C GLU A 254 15.18 13.56 -27.29
N TYR A 255 15.43 13.31 -26.00
CA TYR A 255 16.74 13.52 -25.36
C TYR A 255 17.72 12.37 -25.64
N LEU A 256 17.19 11.18 -25.94
CA LEU A 256 17.92 10.01 -26.43
C LEU A 256 17.37 9.54 -27.78
N HIS A 257 18.22 8.91 -28.58
CA HIS A 257 17.83 8.21 -29.79
C HIS A 257 18.75 7.00 -30.00
N ASP A 258 18.19 5.79 -30.07
CA ASP A 258 18.92 4.52 -30.19
C ASP A 258 20.08 4.40 -29.16
N GLY A 259 19.80 4.75 -27.90
CA GLY A 259 20.80 4.75 -26.82
C GLY A 259 21.92 5.80 -26.96
N ARG A 260 21.78 6.79 -27.85
CA ARG A 260 22.73 7.90 -28.01
C ARG A 260 22.11 9.22 -27.57
N VAL A 261 22.92 10.07 -26.93
CA VAL A 261 22.50 11.40 -26.47
C VAL A 261 22.32 12.34 -27.66
N THR A 262 21.13 12.92 -27.78
CA THR A 262 20.81 13.91 -28.83
C THR A 262 21.41 15.29 -28.49
N PRO A 263 21.42 16.27 -29.41
CA PRO A 263 21.81 17.64 -29.06
C PRO A 263 20.97 18.24 -27.91
N ALA A 264 19.67 17.93 -27.85
CA ALA A 264 18.81 18.31 -26.73
C ALA A 264 19.26 17.62 -25.44
N GLY A 265 19.62 16.33 -25.51
CA GLY A 265 20.18 15.58 -24.37
C GLY A 265 21.50 16.17 -23.84
N GLN A 266 22.35 16.71 -24.72
CA GLN A 266 23.58 17.40 -24.32
C GLN A 266 23.33 18.74 -23.62
N SER A 267 22.24 19.42 -23.95
CA SER A 267 21.82 20.62 -23.22
C SER A 267 21.24 20.26 -21.85
N LEU A 268 20.40 19.22 -21.77
CA LEU A 268 19.88 18.69 -20.51
C LEU A 268 21.02 18.28 -19.56
N SER A 269 22.07 17.63 -20.06
CA SER A 269 23.21 17.19 -19.24
C SER A 269 24.04 18.32 -18.61
N ARG A 270 23.72 19.59 -18.91
CA ARG A 270 24.35 20.78 -18.30
C ARG A 270 23.55 21.35 -17.14
N ILE A 271 22.33 20.85 -16.91
CA ILE A 271 21.43 21.28 -15.84
C ILE A 271 21.48 20.23 -14.74
N TYR A 272 21.78 20.66 -13.53
CA TYR A 272 21.89 19.83 -12.33
C TYR A 272 20.85 20.32 -11.32
N SER A 273 19.63 19.80 -11.43
CA SER A 273 18.49 20.15 -10.57
C SER A 273 17.51 18.99 -10.49
N GLU A 274 16.68 18.94 -9.45
CA GLU A 274 15.55 18.00 -9.36
C GLU A 274 14.47 18.26 -10.43
N HIS A 275 14.46 19.47 -11.00
CA HIS A 275 13.54 19.86 -12.09
C HIS A 275 14.30 20.07 -13.41
N ASP A 276 15.38 19.32 -13.65
CA ASP A 276 16.21 19.40 -14.85
C ASP A 276 15.42 19.22 -16.16
N LEU A 277 14.52 18.23 -16.24
CA LEU A 277 13.66 17.98 -17.39
C LEU A 277 12.68 19.14 -17.63
N VAL A 278 12.10 19.69 -16.56
CA VAL A 278 11.21 20.87 -16.67
C VAL A 278 11.99 22.06 -17.20
N ALA A 279 13.21 22.29 -16.67
CA ALA A 279 14.08 23.37 -17.11
C ALA A 279 14.50 23.21 -18.58
N ALA A 280 14.89 22.00 -19.00
CA ALA A 280 15.28 21.69 -20.37
C ALA A 280 14.10 21.87 -21.35
N GLU A 281 12.90 21.44 -20.98
CA GLU A 281 11.70 21.69 -21.79
C GLU A 281 11.36 23.18 -21.89
N CYS A 282 11.50 23.94 -20.80
CA CYS A 282 11.29 25.39 -20.83
C CYS A 282 12.29 26.09 -21.77
N LEU A 283 13.56 25.66 -21.78
CA LEU A 283 14.56 26.12 -22.76
C LEU A 283 14.17 25.76 -24.19
N ARG A 284 13.82 24.49 -24.44
CA ARG A 284 13.46 23.98 -25.77
C ARG A 284 12.24 24.70 -26.35
N ARG A 285 11.27 25.06 -25.50
CA ARG A 285 10.06 25.81 -25.86
C ARG A 285 10.24 27.33 -25.78
N SER A 286 11.43 27.82 -25.42
CA SER A 286 11.78 29.25 -25.31
C SER A 286 10.85 30.05 -24.37
N ILE A 287 10.41 29.43 -23.28
CA ILE A 287 9.41 29.99 -22.34
C ILE A 287 9.92 31.25 -21.63
N TRP A 288 11.23 31.33 -21.40
CA TRP A 288 11.86 32.44 -20.68
C TRP A 288 12.36 33.57 -21.58
N GLU A 289 12.19 33.46 -22.90
CA GLU A 289 12.67 34.46 -23.84
C GLU A 289 11.93 35.80 -23.65
N GLY A 290 12.69 36.90 -23.62
CA GLY A 290 12.14 38.24 -23.41
C GLY A 290 11.76 38.56 -21.96
N LEU A 291 12.12 37.72 -20.99
CA LEU A 291 12.03 38.08 -19.58
C LEU A 291 13.19 38.99 -19.17
N GLU A 292 12.82 40.08 -18.49
CA GLU A 292 13.76 40.95 -17.78
C GLU A 292 14.42 40.20 -16.62
N PRO A 293 15.63 40.60 -16.17
CA PRO A 293 16.37 39.86 -15.16
C PRO A 293 15.59 39.54 -13.86
N PRO A 294 14.82 40.47 -13.27
CA PRO A 294 14.01 40.14 -12.09
C PRO A 294 12.85 39.18 -12.37
N ALA A 295 12.26 39.27 -13.57
CA ALA A 295 11.19 38.38 -14.02
C ALA A 295 11.72 36.96 -14.24
N LEU A 296 12.93 36.82 -14.77
CA LEU A 296 13.61 35.54 -14.94
C LEU A 296 13.95 34.90 -13.59
N ALA A 297 14.49 35.67 -12.64
CA ALA A 297 14.76 35.17 -11.28
C ALA A 297 13.50 34.63 -10.59
N ALA A 298 12.37 35.33 -10.75
CA ALA A 298 11.08 34.89 -10.23
C ALA A 298 10.63 33.56 -10.84
N ALA A 299 10.79 33.39 -12.16
CA ALA A 299 10.42 32.15 -12.85
C ALA A 299 11.31 30.97 -12.40
N LEU A 300 12.63 31.13 -12.44
CA LEU A 300 13.59 30.08 -12.08
C LEU A 300 13.52 29.67 -10.61
N SER A 301 13.09 30.57 -9.72
CA SER A 301 12.92 30.23 -8.30
C SER A 301 11.93 29.08 -8.07
N ALA A 302 10.96 28.89 -8.97
CA ALA A 302 9.97 27.82 -8.86
C ALA A 302 10.57 26.42 -9.00
N LEU A 303 11.75 26.31 -9.61
CA LEU A 303 12.44 25.04 -9.85
C LEU A 303 13.46 24.69 -8.76
N VAL A 304 13.73 25.62 -7.83
CA VAL A 304 14.69 25.41 -6.73
C VAL A 304 14.03 25.44 -5.37
N TYR A 305 13.00 26.26 -5.19
CA TYR A 305 12.38 26.45 -3.89
C TYR A 305 11.57 25.22 -3.45
N GLU A 306 11.55 25.00 -2.13
CA GLU A 306 10.72 24.00 -1.49
C GLU A 306 10.15 24.55 -0.17
N SER A 307 8.84 24.65 -0.11
CA SER A 307 8.13 24.95 1.13
C SER A 307 8.17 23.77 2.10
N ARG A 308 8.27 24.07 3.41
CA ARG A 308 8.32 23.03 4.46
C ARG A 308 7.00 22.25 4.61
N ASN A 309 5.87 22.91 4.29
CA ASN A 309 4.53 22.32 4.27
C ASN A 309 3.78 22.83 3.02
N PRO A 310 3.78 22.08 1.91
CA PRO A 310 3.07 22.50 0.69
C PRO A 310 1.54 22.54 0.86
N ASP A 311 0.98 21.71 1.76
CA ASP A 311 -0.48 21.62 1.99
C ASP A 311 -1.06 22.76 2.84
N ASP A 312 -0.24 23.47 3.63
CA ASP A 312 -0.65 24.60 4.49
C ASP A 312 -0.29 25.97 3.87
N ALA A 313 0.31 25.99 2.67
CA ALA A 313 0.78 27.22 2.06
C ALA A 313 -0.39 28.08 1.54
N ASP A 314 -0.49 29.32 2.03
CA ASP A 314 -1.32 30.36 1.42
C ASP A 314 -0.97 30.50 -0.07
N ARG A 315 -1.94 30.94 -0.90
CA ARG A 315 -1.71 31.10 -2.34
C ARG A 315 -0.45 31.95 -2.58
N PRO A 316 0.59 31.41 -3.23
CA PRO A 316 1.87 32.08 -3.34
C PRO A 316 1.72 33.39 -4.10
N ARG A 317 2.32 34.46 -3.55
CA ARG A 317 2.35 35.76 -4.22
C ARG A 317 3.29 35.64 -5.42
N VAL A 318 2.81 36.02 -6.59
CA VAL A 318 3.60 36.03 -7.83
C VAL A 318 3.48 37.37 -8.54
N PRO A 319 4.55 37.85 -9.21
CA PRO A 319 4.46 39.05 -10.04
C PRO A 319 3.39 38.91 -11.13
N GLY A 320 2.78 40.03 -11.50
CA GLY A 320 1.79 40.08 -12.57
C GLY A 320 2.39 39.94 -13.97
N GLY A 321 1.54 40.09 -15.00
CA GLY A 321 1.99 40.19 -16.38
C GLY A 321 2.63 38.92 -16.93
N ALA A 322 3.80 39.05 -17.55
CA ALA A 322 4.51 37.95 -18.22
C ALA A 322 4.94 36.83 -17.26
N VAL A 323 5.39 37.18 -16.05
CA VAL A 323 5.85 36.20 -15.04
C VAL A 323 4.74 35.20 -14.70
N ARG A 324 3.53 35.69 -14.44
CA ARG A 324 2.38 34.82 -14.12
C ARG A 324 2.06 33.84 -15.25
N ARG A 325 2.17 34.26 -16.51
CA ARG A 325 1.94 33.40 -17.68
C ARG A 325 3.03 32.34 -17.79
N VAL A 326 4.29 32.74 -17.67
CA VAL A 326 5.45 31.84 -17.68
C VAL A 326 5.36 30.79 -16.57
N LEU A 327 5.02 31.18 -15.34
CA LEU A 327 4.87 30.23 -14.24
C LEU A 327 3.74 29.22 -14.51
N ALA A 328 2.63 29.66 -15.09
CA ALA A 328 1.55 28.74 -15.48
C ALA A 328 1.96 27.78 -16.60
N GLU A 329 2.75 28.26 -17.57
CA GLU A 329 3.31 27.41 -18.64
C GLU A 329 4.31 26.41 -18.08
N MET A 330 5.16 26.79 -17.11
CA MET A 330 6.08 25.88 -16.43
C MET A 330 5.33 24.75 -15.69
N VAL A 331 4.23 25.08 -14.99
CA VAL A 331 3.38 24.08 -14.34
C VAL A 331 2.69 23.18 -15.36
N SER A 332 2.27 23.72 -16.52
CA SER A 332 1.72 22.91 -17.62
C SER A 332 2.75 21.92 -18.18
N ILE A 333 3.98 22.37 -18.41
CA ILE A 333 5.10 21.53 -18.87
C ILE A 333 5.40 20.44 -17.86
N TRP A 334 5.45 20.77 -16.57
CA TRP A 334 5.59 19.78 -15.51
C TRP A 334 4.48 18.73 -15.58
N SER A 335 3.21 19.15 -15.71
CA SER A 335 2.09 18.21 -15.76
C SER A 335 2.14 17.28 -16.99
N GLU A 336 2.63 17.76 -18.13
CA GLU A 336 2.88 16.93 -19.31
C GLU A 336 3.97 15.90 -19.04
N LEU A 337 5.10 16.33 -18.46
CA LEU A 337 6.23 15.45 -18.15
C LEU A 337 5.89 14.40 -17.09
N ASP A 338 5.15 14.79 -16.05
CA ASP A 338 4.65 13.90 -15.00
C ASP A 338 3.67 12.85 -15.55
N ALA A 339 2.89 13.18 -16.59
CA ALA A 339 2.08 12.20 -17.30
C ALA A 339 2.94 11.18 -18.07
N VAL A 340 4.01 11.64 -18.75
CA VAL A 340 4.97 10.76 -19.44
C VAL A 340 5.68 9.85 -18.44
N GLU A 341 6.20 10.38 -17.31
CA GLU A 341 6.82 9.55 -16.28
C GLU A 341 5.89 8.45 -15.77
N ARG A 342 4.61 8.78 -15.53
CA ARG A 342 3.61 7.81 -15.07
C ARG A 342 3.34 6.72 -16.09
N GLU A 343 3.34 7.03 -17.39
CA GLU A 343 3.20 6.03 -18.45
C GLU A 343 4.31 4.97 -18.38
N HIS A 344 5.55 5.40 -18.10
CA HIS A 344 6.70 4.51 -17.88
C HIS A 344 6.86 3.99 -16.45
N ARG A 345 5.86 4.23 -15.57
CA ARG A 345 5.86 3.80 -14.16
C ARG A 345 7.05 4.37 -13.36
N LEU A 346 7.35 5.64 -13.60
CA LEU A 346 8.27 6.48 -12.84
C LEU A 346 7.47 7.57 -12.11
N SER A 347 8.11 8.22 -11.14
CA SER A 347 7.54 9.31 -10.34
C SER A 347 8.67 10.08 -9.65
N PHE A 348 9.50 10.75 -10.44
CA PHE A 348 10.62 11.54 -9.93
C PHE A 348 10.27 13.02 -9.85
N LEU A 349 9.48 13.53 -10.80
CA LEU A 349 9.19 14.95 -10.91
C LEU A 349 8.29 15.45 -9.78
N ARG A 350 8.74 16.52 -9.14
CA ARG A 350 7.95 17.29 -8.19
C ARG A 350 7.32 18.50 -8.87
N GLU A 351 6.16 18.93 -8.38
CA GLU A 351 5.51 20.15 -8.84
C GLU A 351 6.39 21.39 -8.49
N PRO A 352 6.59 22.32 -9.44
CA PRO A 352 7.31 23.57 -9.17
C PRO A 352 6.65 24.42 -8.07
N ASP A 353 7.43 24.86 -7.08
CA ASP A 353 6.93 25.63 -5.93
C ASP A 353 7.03 27.14 -6.17
N LEU A 354 5.89 27.80 -6.33
CA LEU A 354 5.83 29.22 -6.65
C LEU A 354 6.05 30.15 -5.42
N GLY A 355 6.24 29.60 -4.22
CA GLY A 355 6.31 30.32 -2.95
C GLY A 355 7.40 31.38 -2.86
N PHE A 356 8.50 31.22 -3.60
CA PHE A 356 9.62 32.16 -3.56
C PHE A 356 9.66 33.16 -4.72
N ALA A 357 8.73 33.05 -5.68
CA ALA A 357 8.75 33.85 -6.91
C ALA A 357 8.69 35.36 -6.66
N TRP A 358 7.86 35.81 -5.71
CA TRP A 358 7.78 37.23 -5.37
C TRP A 358 9.04 37.75 -4.67
N ALA A 359 9.60 36.98 -3.74
CA ALA A 359 10.83 37.34 -3.04
C ALA A 359 12.02 37.43 -4.02
N ALA A 360 12.17 36.44 -4.90
CA ALA A 360 13.19 36.44 -5.94
C ALA A 360 13.04 37.64 -6.89
N TYR A 361 11.82 37.97 -7.31
CA TYR A 361 11.54 39.15 -8.13
C TYR A 361 12.00 40.45 -7.47
N ARG A 362 11.60 40.68 -6.21
CA ARG A 362 11.94 41.90 -5.47
C ARG A 362 13.44 41.99 -5.17
N TRP A 363 14.06 40.86 -4.82
CA TRP A 363 15.49 40.79 -4.58
C TRP A 363 16.30 41.09 -5.83
N ALA A 364 16.00 40.46 -6.97
CA ALA A 364 16.65 40.79 -8.24
C ALA A 364 16.34 42.23 -8.69
N GLY A 365 15.18 42.78 -8.31
CA GLY A 365 14.80 44.18 -8.55
C GLY A 365 15.45 45.21 -7.62
N GLY A 366 16.30 44.80 -6.67
CA GLY A 366 17.07 45.70 -5.82
C GLY A 366 16.46 46.06 -4.45
N ALA A 367 15.36 45.43 -4.03
CA ALA A 367 14.74 45.67 -2.72
C ALA A 367 15.69 45.35 -1.54
N SER A 368 15.50 45.95 -0.36
CA SER A 368 16.35 45.59 0.79
C SER A 368 16.04 44.17 1.29
N LEU A 369 16.99 43.55 2.02
CA LEU A 369 16.75 42.23 2.60
C LEU A 369 15.58 42.25 3.59
N GLU A 370 15.51 43.30 4.42
CA GLU A 370 14.42 43.52 5.37
C GLU A 370 13.06 43.55 4.67
N ASP A 371 12.95 44.35 3.60
CA ASP A 371 11.71 44.41 2.80
C ASP A 371 11.31 43.03 2.28
N VAL A 372 12.27 42.28 1.72
CA VAL A 372 11.98 40.99 1.10
C VAL A 372 11.57 39.95 2.15
N LEU A 373 12.22 39.94 3.33
CA LEU A 373 11.86 39.04 4.43
C LEU A 373 10.48 39.36 5.03
N ASP A 374 10.03 40.61 4.99
CA ASP A 374 8.66 40.94 5.41
C ASP A 374 7.59 40.35 4.48
N ASP A 375 7.94 40.04 3.22
CA ASP A 375 7.02 39.44 2.25
C ASP A 375 6.99 37.90 2.28
N VAL A 376 7.98 37.25 2.90
CA VAL A 376 8.07 35.79 2.97
C VAL A 376 8.40 35.33 4.39
N ASP A 377 7.65 34.35 4.91
CA ASP A 377 7.90 33.78 6.24
C ASP A 377 9.13 32.84 6.21
N LEU A 378 10.31 33.41 6.01
CA LEU A 378 11.58 32.72 5.93
C LEU A 378 12.60 33.33 6.88
N ALA A 379 13.39 32.47 7.52
CA ALA A 379 14.56 32.92 8.25
C ALA A 379 15.60 33.51 7.26
N PRO A 380 16.38 34.54 7.66
CA PRO A 380 17.42 35.13 6.80
C PRO A 380 18.41 34.11 6.22
N GLY A 381 18.78 33.08 6.99
CA GLY A 381 19.68 32.01 6.53
C GLY A 381 19.07 31.13 5.44
N ASP A 382 17.78 30.78 5.57
CA ASP A 382 17.05 30.01 4.55
C ASP A 382 16.90 30.84 3.27
N PHE A 383 16.62 32.14 3.39
CA PHE A 383 16.59 33.05 2.25
C PHE A 383 17.91 33.04 1.49
N VAL A 384 19.05 33.21 2.18
CA VAL A 384 20.38 33.20 1.53
C VAL A 384 20.65 31.86 0.84
N ARG A 385 20.28 30.75 1.48
CA ARG A 385 20.43 29.41 0.87
C ARG A 385 19.64 29.28 -0.44
N TRP A 386 18.38 29.70 -0.45
CA TRP A 386 17.54 29.65 -1.65
C TRP A 386 18.07 30.57 -2.76
N VAL A 387 18.53 31.78 -2.42
CA VAL A 387 19.16 32.67 -3.41
C VAL A 387 20.44 32.06 -3.97
N LYS A 388 21.27 31.38 -3.18
CA LYS A 388 22.46 30.68 -3.69
C LYS A 388 22.11 29.57 -4.68
N GLN A 389 21.10 28.75 -4.36
CA GLN A 389 20.63 27.70 -5.28
C GLN A 389 20.01 28.30 -6.55
N LEU A 390 19.28 29.40 -6.43
CA LEU A 390 18.76 30.14 -7.58
C LEU A 390 19.88 30.72 -8.45
N LEU A 391 20.95 31.26 -7.85
CA LEU A 391 22.13 31.74 -8.57
C LEU A 391 22.78 30.61 -9.38
N ASP A 392 23.01 29.46 -8.75
CA ASP A 392 23.59 28.27 -9.40
C ASP A 392 22.73 27.79 -10.57
N LEU A 393 21.42 27.61 -10.37
CA LEU A 393 20.52 27.25 -11.47
C LEU A 393 20.54 28.30 -12.58
N THR A 394 20.51 29.59 -12.24
CA THR A 394 20.50 30.67 -13.26
C THR A 394 21.80 30.68 -14.08
N GLU A 395 22.95 30.36 -13.48
CA GLU A 395 24.22 30.18 -14.19
C GLU A 395 24.18 28.97 -15.14
N GLN A 396 23.66 27.83 -14.67
CA GLN A 396 23.48 26.64 -15.51
C GLN A 396 22.54 26.91 -16.70
N ILE A 397 21.44 27.65 -16.48
CA ILE A 397 20.54 28.09 -17.55
C ILE A 397 21.26 29.02 -18.53
N ALA A 398 22.08 29.96 -18.05
CA ALA A 398 22.84 30.86 -18.91
C ALA A 398 23.82 30.09 -19.82
N ASP A 399 24.43 29.02 -19.30
CA ASP A 399 25.35 28.17 -20.05
C ASP A 399 24.63 27.22 -21.02
N ALA A 400 23.47 26.69 -20.64
CA ALA A 400 22.63 25.84 -21.48
C ALA A 400 21.93 26.63 -22.61
N ALA A 401 21.63 27.92 -22.41
CA ALA A 401 20.89 28.76 -23.36
C ALA A 401 21.70 29.20 -24.60
N GLY A 402 23.00 28.92 -24.66
CA GLY A 402 23.85 29.27 -25.81
C GLY A 402 23.90 30.77 -26.11
N HIS A 403 23.97 31.18 -27.39
CA HIS A 403 24.07 32.59 -27.79
C HIS A 403 22.70 33.30 -27.92
N SER A 404 21.83 33.16 -26.94
CA SER A 404 20.47 33.74 -26.90
C SER A 404 20.39 35.03 -26.06
N SER A 405 19.29 35.77 -26.20
CA SER A 405 19.04 36.94 -25.32
C SER A 405 18.81 36.51 -23.87
N LEU A 406 18.23 35.32 -23.67
CA LEU A 406 18.10 34.67 -22.37
C LEU A 406 19.44 34.55 -21.62
N ARG A 407 20.54 34.21 -22.29
CA ARG A 407 21.87 34.15 -21.64
C ARG A 407 22.29 35.50 -21.06
N VAL A 408 21.97 36.59 -21.74
CA VAL A 408 22.26 37.95 -21.25
C VAL A 408 21.41 38.25 -20.03
N SER A 409 20.08 38.08 -20.13
CA SER A 409 19.15 38.28 -19.01
C SER A 409 19.51 37.44 -17.79
N ALA A 410 19.93 36.18 -17.99
CA ALA A 410 20.35 35.28 -16.92
C ALA A 410 21.62 35.77 -16.20
N ARG A 411 22.63 36.21 -16.95
CA ARG A 411 23.86 36.77 -16.37
C ARG A 411 23.61 38.07 -15.62
N GLU A 412 22.74 38.92 -16.14
CA GLU A 412 22.31 40.14 -15.46
C GLU A 412 21.53 39.82 -14.18
N ALA A 413 20.67 38.80 -14.20
CA ALA A 413 19.93 38.35 -13.02
C ALA A 413 20.88 37.82 -11.93
N VAL A 414 21.89 37.02 -12.32
CA VAL A 414 22.95 36.56 -11.42
C VAL A 414 23.66 37.75 -10.77
N HIS A 415 24.05 38.74 -11.56
CA HIS A 415 24.71 39.94 -11.04
C HIS A 415 23.81 40.72 -10.08
N ALA A 416 22.53 40.92 -10.44
CA ALA A 416 21.57 41.65 -9.62
C ALA A 416 21.26 40.96 -8.27
N MET A 417 21.29 39.62 -8.25
CA MET A 417 21.07 38.84 -7.04
C MET A 417 22.32 38.69 -6.14
N ARG A 418 23.53 38.81 -6.70
CA ARG A 418 24.82 38.76 -5.96
C ARG A 418 25.11 40.08 -5.23
N ARG A 419 24.36 40.37 -4.17
CA ARG A 419 24.55 41.58 -3.36
C ARG A 419 24.30 41.36 -1.87
N GLY A 420 24.74 42.31 -1.05
CA GLY A 420 24.53 42.30 0.40
C GLY A 420 25.07 41.03 1.06
N VAL A 421 24.27 40.43 1.94
CA VAL A 421 24.64 39.21 2.69
C VAL A 421 24.99 38.02 1.80
N VAL A 422 24.41 37.96 0.59
CA VAL A 422 24.67 36.88 -0.38
C VAL A 422 26.08 36.98 -0.93
N ALA A 423 26.54 38.20 -1.26
CA ALA A 423 27.90 38.44 -1.75
C ALA A 423 28.95 38.18 -0.65
N TYR A 424 28.73 38.68 0.57
CA TYR A 424 29.66 38.48 1.68
C TYR A 424 29.85 37.00 2.03
N SER A 425 28.77 36.21 2.00
CA SER A 425 28.85 34.77 2.24
C SER A 425 29.62 33.99 1.17
N ALA A 426 29.67 34.49 -0.07
CA ALA A 426 30.42 33.87 -1.15
C ALA A 426 31.93 34.17 -1.06
N GLU A 427 32.29 35.39 -0.61
CA GLU A 427 33.68 35.77 -0.34
C GLU A 427 34.29 34.92 0.79
N VAL A 428 33.54 34.73 1.89
CA VAL A 428 33.99 33.88 3.00
C VAL A 428 34.16 32.41 2.59
N GLU A 429 33.27 31.86 1.76
CA GLU A 429 33.41 30.50 1.23
C GLU A 429 34.61 30.36 0.28
N ALA A 430 34.87 31.36 -0.57
CA ALA A 430 36.03 31.39 -1.46
C ALA A 430 37.35 31.49 -0.68
N ASP A 431 37.39 32.31 0.37
CA ASP A 431 38.57 32.43 1.24
C ASP A 431 38.84 31.11 1.97
N VAL A 432 37.82 30.45 2.53
CA VAL A 432 37.97 29.15 3.20
C VAL A 432 38.45 28.07 2.23
N ALA A 433 37.89 28.00 1.02
CA ALA A 433 38.32 27.02 0.02
C ALA A 433 39.78 27.26 -0.44
N THR A 434 40.21 28.52 -0.51
CA THR A 434 41.59 28.88 -0.85
C THR A 434 42.55 28.49 0.29
N TYR A 435 42.16 28.74 1.54
CA TYR A 435 42.91 28.30 2.72
C TYR A 435 43.00 26.78 2.85
N GLU A 436 41.93 26.03 2.54
CA GLU A 436 41.95 24.57 2.54
C GLU A 436 42.82 23.99 1.41
N ALA A 437 42.86 24.64 0.25
CA ALA A 437 43.76 24.27 -0.85
C ALA A 437 45.23 24.51 -0.49
N GLU A 438 45.55 25.62 0.19
CA GLU A 438 46.90 25.92 0.69
C GLU A 438 47.36 25.01 1.84
N LEU A 439 46.44 24.34 2.54
CA LEU A 439 46.74 23.35 3.59
C LEU A 439 46.93 21.92 3.05
N LEU A 440 46.56 21.68 1.80
CA LEU A 440 46.66 20.38 1.13
C LEU A 440 47.85 20.27 0.17
N ASP A 441 48.53 21.37 -0.12
CA ASP A 441 49.88 21.45 -0.71
C ASP A 441 50.96 21.56 0.40
#